data_AF-A0A4V2JTV4-F1
#
_entry.id   AF-A0A4V2JTV4-F1
#
_cell.length_a   1.000
_cell.length_b   1.000
_cell.length_c   1.000
_cell.angle_alpha   90.00
_cell.angle_beta   90.00
_cell.angle_gamma   90.00
#
_symmetry.space_group_name_H-M   'P 1'
#
loop_
_entity.id
_entity.type
_entity.pdbx_description
1 polymer ?
#
loop_
_entity_poly.entity_id
_entity_poly.type
_entity_poly.pdbx_seq_one_letter_code
_entity_poly.pdbx_strand_id
1 'polypeptide(L)' 'MHKQPIPPLKQVDNEEDDVKTENTKNILPLILDGITTAKEPTTNTNEELELEEEIEVVEMVERII' A
#
# COMPACT_ATOMS: atom_id res chain seq x y z
N MET A 1 -44.47 40.70 -20.58
CA MET A 1 -43.32 39.83 -20.23
C MET A 1 -43.85 38.56 -19.58
N HIS A 2 -43.98 37.47 -20.33
CA HIS A 2 -44.33 36.16 -19.77
C HIS A 2 -43.03 35.42 -19.42
N LYS A 3 -42.77 35.23 -18.13
CA LYS A 3 -41.68 34.36 -17.69
C LYS A 3 -42.18 32.92 -17.81
N GLN A 4 -41.48 32.08 -18.56
CA GLN A 4 -41.75 30.64 -18.52
C GLN A 4 -41.37 30.10 -17.14
N PRO A 5 -42.19 29.23 -16.52
CA PRO A 5 -41.82 28.57 -15.29
C PRO A 5 -40.65 27.62 -15.56
N ILE A 6 -39.57 27.76 -14.80
CA ILE A 6 -38.44 26.84 -14.87
C ILE A 6 -38.91 25.51 -14.25
N PRO A 7 -38.79 24.37 -14.96
CA PRO A 7 -39.14 23.08 -14.39
C PRO A 7 -38.24 22.78 -13.17
N PRO A 8 -38.77 22.23 -12.08
CA PRO A 8 -37.93 21.84 -10.95
C PRO A 8 -36.91 20.81 -11.42
N LEU A 9 -35.63 21.13 -11.26
CA LEU A 9 -34.53 20.20 -11.51
C LEU A 9 -34.72 19.04 -10.54
N LYS A 10 -34.91 17.82 -11.07
CA LYS A 10 -35.02 16.61 -10.24
C LYS A 10 -33.72 16.50 -9.45
N GLN A 11 -33.81 16.62 -8.13
CA GLN A 11 -32.71 16.27 -7.25
C GLN A 11 -32.47 14.77 -7.46
N VAL A 12 -31.29 14.44 -8.00
CA VAL A 12 -30.76 13.09 -7.88
C VAL A 12 -30.34 13.00 -6.42
N ASP A 13 -31.17 12.33 -5.63
CA ASP A 13 -30.75 11.87 -4.32
C ASP A 13 -29.62 10.86 -4.59
N ASN A 14 -28.38 11.33 -4.46
CA ASN A 14 -27.25 10.43 -4.30
C ASN A 14 -27.49 9.78 -2.95
N GLU A 15 -28.19 8.66 -2.95
CA GLU A 15 -28.18 7.71 -1.85
C GLU A 15 -26.68 7.47 -1.57
N GLU A 16 -26.19 8.09 -0.49
CA GLU A 16 -24.86 7.84 0.04
C GLU A 16 -24.86 6.33 0.29
N ASP A 17 -24.28 5.58 -0.65
CA ASP A 17 -24.17 4.13 -0.63
C ASP A 17 -23.83 3.79 0.81
N ASP A 18 -24.73 3.08 1.46
CA ASP A 18 -24.73 2.76 2.87
C ASP A 18 -23.50 1.87 3.09
N VAL A 19 -22.32 2.49 3.06
CA VAL A 19 -21.05 1.93 3.45
C VAL A 19 -21.28 1.71 4.90
N LYS A 20 -21.83 0.51 5.18
CA LYS A 20 -21.94 -0.10 6.49
C LYS A 20 -20.72 0.38 7.21
N THR A 21 -20.93 1.26 8.16
CA THR A 21 -19.88 1.83 8.99
C THR A 21 -19.48 0.68 9.89
N GLU A 22 -18.85 -0.32 9.28
CA GLU A 22 -18.48 -1.61 9.84
C GLU A 22 -17.30 -1.29 10.72
N ASN A 23 -17.67 -0.75 11.89
CA ASN A 23 -16.85 -0.58 13.05
C ASN A 23 -15.41 -0.18 12.72
N THR A 24 -15.23 1.08 12.33
CA THR A 24 -13.90 1.69 12.16
C THR A 24 -13.02 1.51 13.40
N LYS A 25 -13.61 1.31 14.59
CA LYS A 25 -12.88 1.05 15.84
C LYS A 25 -12.22 -0.32 15.88
N ASN A 26 -12.71 -1.31 15.11
CA ASN A 26 -12.09 -2.64 15.00
C ASN A 26 -11.04 -2.71 13.88
N ILE A 27 -11.05 -1.76 12.93
CA ILE A 27 -10.08 -1.70 11.85
C ILE A 27 -8.70 -1.31 12.38
N LEU A 28 -8.63 -0.38 13.33
CA LEU A 28 -7.34 0.08 13.89
C LEU A 28 -6.57 -1.05 14.61
N PRO A 29 -7.18 -1.83 15.52
CA PRO A 29 -6.54 -3.01 16.10
C PRO A 29 -6.11 -4.03 15.04
N LEU A 30 -6.95 -4.32 14.05
CA LEU A 30 -6.65 -5.31 13.01
C LEU A 30 -5.46 -4.88 12.13
N ILE A 31 -5.40 -3.59 11.76
CA ILE A 31 -4.25 -3.04 11.04
C ILE A 31 -3.00 -3.17 11.91
N LEU A 32 -3.07 -2.75 13.18
CA LEU A 32 -1.93 -2.79 14.11
C LEU A 32 -1.40 -4.21 14.32
N ASP A 33 -2.28 -5.19 14.51
CA ASP A 33 -1.94 -6.61 14.64
C ASP A 33 -1.30 -7.16 13.36
N GLY A 34 -1.73 -6.68 12.18
CA GLY A 34 -1.12 -7.04 10.90
C GLY A 34 0.32 -6.53 10.75
N ILE A 35 0.61 -5.32 11.25
CA ILE A 35 1.97 -4.72 11.21
C ILE A 35 2.89 -5.42 12.21
N THR A 36 2.39 -5.75 13.40
CA THR A 36 3.19 -6.47 14.43
C THR A 36 3.42 -7.94 14.07
N THR A 37 2.52 -8.54 13.28
CA THR A 37 2.65 -9.91 12.78
C THR A 37 3.47 -10.00 11.49
N ALA A 38 3.71 -8.89 10.79
CA ALA A 38 4.64 -8.86 9.67
C ALA A 38 6.03 -9.23 10.18
N LYS A 39 6.41 -10.50 9.97
CA LYS A 39 7.73 -11.03 10.31
C LYS A 39 8.76 -10.08 9.70
N GLU A 40 9.63 -9.54 10.54
CA GLU A 40 10.74 -8.71 10.11
C GLU A 40 11.41 -9.42 8.92
N PRO A 41 11.66 -8.75 7.79
CA PRO A 41 12.30 -9.38 6.66
C PRO A 41 13.67 -9.87 7.13
N THR A 42 13.75 -11.15 7.45
CA THR A 42 15.01 -11.80 7.79
C THR A 42 15.72 -11.97 6.46
N THR A 43 16.51 -10.97 6.07
CA THR A 43 17.47 -11.14 4.98
C THR A 43 18.37 -12.31 5.38
N ASN A 44 18.50 -13.28 4.47
CA ASN A 44 19.36 -14.42 4.71
C ASN A 44 20.79 -13.90 4.60
N THR A 45 21.52 -13.81 5.72
CA THR A 45 22.92 -13.36 5.76
C THR A 45 23.81 -14.14 4.79
N ASN A 46 23.44 -15.38 4.43
CA ASN A 46 24.12 -16.14 3.37
C ASN A 46 24.13 -15.42 2.01
N GLU A 47 23.02 -14.80 1.59
CA GLU A 47 22.95 -14.11 0.30
C GLU A 47 23.81 -12.84 0.30
N GLU A 48 23.87 -12.11 1.42
CA GLU A 48 24.77 -10.95 1.56
C GLU A 48 26.25 -11.38 1.54
N LEU A 49 26.58 -12.53 2.12
CA LEU A 49 27.94 -13.09 2.09
C LEU A 49 28.35 -13.60 0.70
N GLU A 50 27.45 -14.26 -0.04
CA GLU A 50 27.69 -14.68 -1.42
C GLU A 50 27.93 -13.47 -2.35
N LEU A 51 27.22 -12.36 -2.14
CA LEU A 51 27.43 -11.12 -2.89
C LEU A 51 28.77 -10.45 -2.56
N GLU A 52 29.17 -10.42 -1.28
CA GLU A 52 30.49 -9.90 -0.87
C GLU A 52 31.64 -10.71 -1.49
N GLU A 53 31.52 -12.06 -1.50
CA GLU A 53 32.49 -12.94 -2.14
C GLU A 53 32.53 -12.73 -3.67
N GLU A 54 31.38 -12.61 -4.33
CA GLU A 54 31.33 -12.35 -5.78
C GLU A 54 32.01 -11.02 -6.14
N ILE A 55 31.79 -9.97 -5.33
CA ILE A 55 32.44 -8.66 -5.52
C ILE A 55 33.95 -8.76 -5.31
N GLU A 56 34.42 -9.46 -4.27
CA GLU A 56 35.85 -9.68 -4.02
C GLU A 56 36.53 -10.41 -5.19
N VAL A 57 35.88 -11.46 -5.70
CA VAL A 57 36.40 -12.25 -6.82
C VAL A 57 36.45 -11.41 -8.10
N VAL A 58 35.43 -10.60 -8.38
CA VAL A 58 35.41 -9.70 -9.54
C VAL A 58 36.54 -8.68 -9.47
N GLU A 59 36.75 -8.02 -8.32
CA GLU A 59 37.85 -7.06 -8.16
C GLU A 59 39.22 -7.72 -8.29
N MET A 60 39.39 -8.95 -7.78
CA MET A 60 40.65 -9.68 -7.90
C MET A 60 40.93 -10.05 -9.36
N VAL A 61 39.91 -10.49 -10.10
CA VAL A 61 40.03 -10.79 -11.52
C VAL A 61 40.38 -9.55 -12.31
N GLU A 62 39.69 -8.42 -12.11
CA GLU A 62 39.98 -7.15 -12.79
C GLU A 62 41.40 -6.62 -12.51
N ARG A 63 41.93 -6.85 -11.31
CA ARG A 63 43.32 -6.46 -10.96
C ARG A 63 44.40 -7.33 -11.60
N ILE A 64 44.05 -8.52 -12.09
CA ILE A 64 45.00 -9.48 -12.67
C ILE A 64 45.13 -9.34 -14.19
N ILE A 65 44.18 -8.65 -14.85
CA ILE A 65 44.18 -8.38 -16.31
C ILE A 65 44.92 -7.08 -16.63
#